data_AF-A0AA88XR41-F1
#
_entry.id   AF-A0AA88XR41-F1
#
_cell.length_a   1.000
_cell.length_b   1.000
_cell.length_c   1.000
_cell.angle_alpha   90.00
_cell.angle_beta   90.00
_cell.angle_gamma   90.00
#
_symmetry.space_group_name_H-M   'P 1'
#
loop_
_entity.id
_entity.type
_entity.pdbx_description
1 polymer ?
#
loop_
_entity_poly.entity_id
_entity_poly.type
_entity_poly.pdbx_seq_one_letter_code
_entity_poly.pdbx_strand_id
1 'polypeptide(L)'
;MKVFDELSEGSFISINLIGNDISCTCDTLKFLTWMQSKQRKGSRIRFMNFEKYTCFSANSRQKNFINISEIILELQKNCSSKTAVYVVSGFVLVLFIVIVIAGILYRYRWKLRYIYHMTRRSLRGYFLLQNQDGSEIKCFEFDAFVSYAEEDTHFGHDTLKSKVLSKYPSAKLCYHKEHFLPGRSIPESIVNAVNCSRKTVCVLSEHFLASEWCIYEFKMANLEKIYKRCDQNSLLVLKFGNVNLDSLPADIMIYLKSRSYMEIPYKIDDSDGFWDLIVNAIMDE
;
A
#
# COMPACT_ATOMS: atom_id res chain seq x y z
N MET A 1 28.75 -13.41 42.13
CA MET A 1 29.07 -11.96 42.17
C MET A 1 28.33 -11.29 43.32
N LYS A 2 27.00 -11.10 43.25
CA LYS A 2 26.19 -10.45 44.31
C LYS A 2 26.44 -11.00 45.73
N VAL A 3 26.42 -12.32 45.89
CA VAL A 3 26.69 -12.98 47.19
C VAL A 3 28.07 -12.61 47.77
N PHE A 4 29.11 -12.52 46.95
CA PHE A 4 30.44 -12.11 47.41
C PHE A 4 30.49 -10.62 47.74
N ASP A 5 29.75 -9.80 46.99
CA ASP A 5 29.63 -8.37 47.26
C ASP A 5 28.97 -8.14 48.63
N GLU A 6 27.86 -8.82 48.91
CA GLU A 6 27.14 -8.80 50.20
C GLU A 6 28.02 -9.29 51.36
N LEU A 7 28.70 -10.42 51.21
CA LEU A 7 29.60 -10.95 52.24
C LEU A 7 30.78 -10.01 52.56
N SER A 8 31.20 -9.20 51.59
CA SER A 8 32.31 -8.26 51.76
C SER A 8 31.95 -7.00 52.57
N GLU A 9 30.66 -6.80 52.89
CA GLU A 9 30.20 -5.68 53.73
C GLU A 9 30.66 -5.82 55.19
N GLY A 10 30.86 -7.05 55.67
CA GLY A 10 31.33 -7.33 57.03
C GLY A 10 32.73 -7.95 57.13
N SER A 11 33.35 -8.33 56.02
CA SER A 11 34.60 -9.12 56.03
C SER A 11 35.52 -8.86 54.83
N PHE A 12 36.81 -9.14 54.99
CA PHE A 12 37.76 -9.21 53.88
C PHE A 12 37.76 -10.62 53.30
N ILE A 13 37.50 -10.74 52.00
CA ILE A 13 37.39 -12.02 51.31
C ILE A 13 38.57 -12.18 50.37
N SER A 14 39.34 -13.25 50.56
CA SER A 14 40.39 -13.66 49.63
C SER A 14 39.92 -14.88 48.84
N ILE A 15 39.92 -14.77 47.52
CA ILE A 15 39.45 -15.81 46.60
C ILE A 15 40.65 -16.31 45.80
N ASN A 16 40.78 -17.63 45.66
CA ASN A 16 41.76 -18.25 44.79
C ASN A 16 41.03 -19.11 43.74
N LEU A 17 41.13 -18.75 42.45
CA LEU A 17 40.58 -19.55 41.35
C LEU A 17 41.67 -20.04 40.38
N ILE A 18 42.93 -20.09 40.82
CA ILE A 18 44.01 -20.67 40.00
C ILE A 18 43.68 -22.14 39.70
N GLY A 19 43.91 -22.56 38.46
CA GLY A 19 43.61 -23.92 37.99
C GLY A 19 42.13 -24.15 37.62
N ASN A 20 41.29 -23.12 37.64
CA ASN A 20 39.90 -23.21 37.15
C ASN A 20 39.81 -22.77 35.68
N ASP A 21 38.90 -23.40 34.94
CA ASP A 21 38.64 -23.10 33.53
C ASP A 21 37.79 -21.84 33.37
N ILE A 22 38.45 -20.68 33.38
CA ILE A 22 37.81 -19.40 33.12
C ILE A 22 37.69 -19.22 31.60
N SER A 23 36.48 -18.94 31.10
CA SER A 23 36.27 -18.62 29.69
C SER A 23 36.42 -17.11 29.44
N CYS A 24 37.01 -16.74 28.30
CA CYS A 24 37.11 -15.37 27.79
C CYS A 24 36.19 -15.20 26.57
N THR A 25 34.90 -15.07 26.84
CA THR A 25 33.82 -14.94 25.85
C THR A 25 32.92 -13.74 26.20
N CYS A 26 31.94 -13.44 25.35
CA CYS A 26 30.97 -12.38 25.62
C CYS A 26 30.13 -12.64 26.88
N ASP A 27 29.88 -13.91 27.20
CA ASP A 27 29.06 -14.30 28.35
C ASP A 27 29.77 -14.03 29.68
N THR A 28 31.10 -14.20 29.71
CA THR A 28 31.92 -13.98 30.90
C THR A 28 32.46 -12.55 31.02
N LEU A 29 32.22 -11.67 30.04
CA LEU A 29 32.71 -10.29 30.05
C LEU A 29 32.33 -9.53 31.33
N LYS A 30 31.10 -9.70 31.82
CA LYS A 30 30.63 -9.10 33.08
C LYS A 30 31.43 -9.61 34.29
N PHE A 31 31.72 -10.91 34.31
CA PHE A 31 32.48 -11.54 35.38
C PHE A 31 33.95 -11.08 35.38
N LEU A 32 34.61 -11.05 34.22
CA LEU A 32 35.98 -10.57 34.06
C LEU A 32 36.13 -9.10 34.49
N THR A 33 35.17 -8.25 34.08
CA THR A 33 35.12 -6.83 34.47
C THR A 33 34.94 -6.68 35.98
N TRP A 34 34.09 -7.51 36.58
CA TRP A 34 33.93 -7.53 38.04
C TRP A 34 35.21 -7.97 38.74
N MET A 35 35.85 -9.06 38.31
CA MET A 35 37.12 -9.53 38.90
C MET A 35 38.19 -8.44 38.88
N GLN A 36 38.36 -7.78 37.73
CA GLN A 36 39.28 -6.64 37.60
C GLN A 36 38.90 -5.49 38.53
N SER A 37 37.61 -5.15 38.65
CA SER A 37 37.16 -4.07 39.54
C SER A 37 37.52 -4.32 41.00
N LYS A 38 37.50 -5.60 41.44
CA LYS A 38 37.85 -6.00 42.81
C LYS A 38 39.36 -5.99 43.08
N GLN A 39 40.20 -5.89 42.05
CA GLN A 39 41.64 -5.69 42.24
C GLN A 39 42.04 -4.22 42.47
N ARG A 40 41.10 -3.27 42.37
CA ARG A 40 41.37 -1.86 42.66
C ARG A 40 41.51 -1.59 44.16
N LYS A 41 42.29 -0.56 44.49
CA LYS A 41 42.51 -0.09 45.87
C LYS A 41 41.18 0.28 46.53
N GLY A 42 40.93 -0.24 47.74
CA GLY A 42 39.69 -0.03 48.49
C GLY A 42 38.66 -1.15 48.37
N SER A 43 38.86 -2.15 47.51
CA SER A 43 38.00 -3.34 47.50
C SER A 43 38.31 -4.27 48.68
N ARG A 44 37.25 -4.82 49.29
CA ARG A 44 37.35 -5.82 50.37
C ARG A 44 37.41 -7.26 49.85
N ILE A 45 37.25 -7.45 48.54
CA ILE A 45 37.40 -8.74 47.85
C ILE A 45 38.73 -8.71 47.10
N ARG A 46 39.57 -9.74 47.27
CA ARG A 46 40.85 -9.85 46.56
C ARG A 46 41.06 -11.23 45.95
N PHE A 47 41.50 -11.27 44.70
CA PHE A 47 41.92 -12.47 44.02
C PHE A 47 43.41 -12.71 44.25
N MET A 48 43.74 -13.83 44.87
CA MET A 48 45.11 -14.17 45.26
C MET A 48 45.96 -14.49 44.04
N ASN A 49 47.11 -13.81 43.87
CA ASN A 49 47.99 -13.92 42.69
C ASN A 49 47.27 -13.66 41.36
N PHE A 50 46.52 -12.55 41.26
CA PHE A 50 45.67 -12.21 40.10
C PHE A 50 46.37 -12.31 38.73
N GLU A 51 47.66 -12.04 38.66
CA GLU A 51 48.46 -12.14 37.43
C GLU A 51 48.63 -13.58 36.91
N LYS A 52 48.53 -14.58 37.80
CA LYS A 52 48.65 -16.02 37.46
C LYS A 52 47.37 -16.64 36.91
N TYR A 53 46.26 -15.90 36.89
CA TYR A 53 45.00 -16.42 36.36
C TYR A 53 45.07 -16.44 34.84
N THR A 54 44.42 -17.45 34.28
CA THR A 54 44.35 -17.62 32.83
C THR A 54 42.91 -17.84 32.42
N CYS A 55 42.55 -17.37 31.23
CA CYS A 55 41.29 -17.72 30.60
C CYS A 55 41.49 -18.30 29.21
N PHE A 56 40.52 -19.08 28.76
CA PHE A 56 40.47 -19.66 27.44
C PHE A 56 39.50 -18.89 26.55
N SER A 57 39.98 -18.41 25.41
CA SER A 57 39.10 -17.89 24.37
C SER A 57 38.43 -19.04 23.60
N ALA A 58 37.37 -18.76 22.84
CA ALA A 58 36.62 -19.78 22.08
C ALA A 58 37.46 -20.63 21.11
N ASN A 59 38.66 -20.14 20.73
CA ASN A 59 39.63 -20.87 19.91
C ASN A 59 40.69 -21.64 20.75
N SER A 60 40.39 -21.94 22.02
CA SER A 60 41.29 -22.59 22.99
C SER A 60 42.63 -21.87 23.21
N ARG A 61 42.74 -20.59 22.83
CA ARG A 61 43.92 -19.78 23.13
C ARG A 61 43.85 -19.32 24.58
N GLN A 62 44.86 -19.69 25.36
CA GLN A 62 45.03 -19.26 26.74
C GLN A 62 45.56 -17.82 26.78
N LYS A 63 44.89 -16.94 27.52
CA LYS A 63 45.31 -15.56 27.79
C LYS A 63 45.53 -15.38 29.29
N ASN A 64 46.62 -14.71 29.67
CA ASN A 64 46.97 -14.43 31.06
C ASN A 64 46.36 -13.11 31.54
N PHE A 65 46.08 -13.01 32.83
CA PHE A 65 45.42 -11.84 33.41
C PHE A 65 46.35 -10.63 33.64
N ILE A 66 47.65 -10.76 33.34
CA ILE A 66 48.61 -9.65 33.33
C ILE A 66 48.06 -8.45 32.53
N ASN A 67 47.47 -8.72 31.37
CA ASN A 67 46.85 -7.71 30.50
C ASN A 67 45.32 -7.83 30.47
N ILE A 68 44.67 -8.11 31.61
CA ILE A 68 43.20 -8.29 31.66
C ILE A 68 42.42 -7.09 31.09
N SER A 69 42.95 -5.87 31.23
CA SER A 69 42.35 -4.65 30.66
C SER A 69 42.22 -4.74 29.14
N GLU A 70 43.27 -5.21 28.45
CA GLU A 70 43.29 -5.35 27.00
C GLU A 70 42.32 -6.44 26.55
N ILE A 71 42.26 -7.55 27.29
CA ILE A 71 41.34 -8.66 27.04
C ILE A 71 39.89 -8.18 27.15
N ILE A 72 39.56 -7.43 28.21
CA ILE A 72 38.21 -6.89 28.43
C ILE A 72 37.84 -5.90 27.32
N LEU A 73 38.76 -5.00 26.92
CA LEU A 73 38.52 -4.04 25.84
C LEU A 73 38.29 -4.73 24.49
N GLU A 74 39.11 -5.73 24.16
CA GLU A 74 38.98 -6.53 22.94
C GLU A 74 37.63 -7.27 22.91
N LEU A 75 37.25 -7.90 24.02
CA LEU A 75 35.95 -8.57 24.15
C LEU A 75 34.79 -7.56 24.04
N GLN A 76 34.87 -6.42 24.72
CA GLN A 76 33.81 -5.40 24.68
C GLN A 76 33.58 -4.90 23.25
N LYS A 77 34.65 -4.65 22.49
CA LYS A 77 34.55 -4.27 21.07
C LYS A 77 33.91 -5.36 20.22
N ASN A 78 34.36 -6.61 20.38
CA ASN A 78 33.87 -7.73 19.57
C ASN A 78 32.40 -8.08 19.88
N CYS A 79 32.01 -8.04 21.16
CA CYS A 79 30.64 -8.33 21.59
C CYS A 79 29.67 -7.22 21.18
N SER A 80 30.07 -5.95 21.35
CA SER A 80 29.26 -4.80 20.92
C SER A 80 29.10 -4.77 19.40
N SER A 81 30.16 -5.05 18.64
CA SER A 81 30.11 -5.07 17.17
C SER A 81 29.11 -6.10 16.65
N LYS A 82 29.08 -7.33 17.20
CA LYS A 82 28.14 -8.36 16.74
C LYS A 82 26.69 -8.00 17.04
N THR A 83 26.41 -7.56 18.26
CA THR A 83 25.05 -7.14 18.65
C THR A 83 24.59 -5.93 17.85
N ALA A 84 25.45 -4.91 17.68
CA ALA A 84 25.14 -3.73 16.87
C ALA A 84 24.87 -4.10 15.41
N VAL A 85 25.65 -5.00 14.82
CA VAL A 85 25.42 -5.47 13.44
C VAL A 85 24.06 -6.15 13.31
N TYR A 86 23.67 -7.04 14.22
CA TYR A 86 22.35 -7.67 14.17
C TYR A 86 21.22 -6.65 14.30
N VAL A 87 21.32 -5.73 15.26
CA VAL A 87 20.30 -4.68 15.48
C VAL A 87 20.17 -3.79 14.24
N VAL A 88 21.29 -3.28 13.71
CA VAL A 88 21.31 -2.45 12.50
C VAL A 88 20.76 -3.23 11.30
N SER A 89 21.16 -4.49 11.11
CA SER A 89 20.61 -5.31 10.01
C SER A 89 19.11 -5.53 10.14
N GLY A 90 18.59 -5.70 11.37
CA GLY A 90 17.17 -5.84 11.64
C GLY A 90 16.40 -4.56 11.29
N PHE A 91 16.91 -3.39 11.68
CA PHE A 91 16.31 -2.11 11.32
C PHE A 91 16.30 -1.88 9.80
N VAL A 92 17.40 -2.17 9.11
CA VAL A 92 17.49 -2.03 7.65
C VAL A 92 16.47 -2.95 6.96
N LEU A 93 16.33 -4.20 7.42
CA LEU A 93 15.36 -5.14 6.88
C LEU A 93 13.91 -4.65 7.08
N VAL A 94 13.58 -4.16 8.28
CA VAL A 94 12.23 -3.63 8.56
C VAL A 94 11.93 -2.40 7.70
N LEU A 95 12.88 -1.48 7.58
CA LEU A 95 12.72 -0.30 6.72
C LEU A 95 12.51 -0.69 5.26
N PHE A 96 13.29 -1.67 4.76
CA PHE A 96 13.12 -2.19 3.41
C PHE A 96 11.72 -2.77 3.19
N ILE A 97 11.23 -3.59 4.13
CA ILE A 97 9.87 -4.16 4.07
C ILE A 97 8.81 -3.05 4.05
N VAL A 98 8.94 -2.03 4.89
CA VAL A 98 8.00 -0.89 4.92
C VAL A 98 7.98 -0.14 3.59
N ILE A 99 9.15 0.12 2.99
CA ILE A 99 9.24 0.80 1.69
C ILE A 99 8.58 -0.05 0.59
N VAL A 100 8.83 -1.35 0.57
CA VAL A 100 8.24 -2.27 -0.41
C VAL A 100 6.71 -2.31 -0.25
N ILE A 101 6.19 -2.43 0.98
CA ILE A 101 4.75 -2.42 1.25
C ILE A 101 4.14 -1.08 0.83
N ALA A 102 4.75 0.05 1.20
CA ALA A 102 4.27 1.37 0.80
C ALA A 102 4.24 1.53 -0.72
N GLY A 103 5.27 1.03 -1.42
CA GLY A 103 5.33 1.00 -2.88
C GLY A 103 4.20 0.18 -3.51
N ILE A 104 3.93 -1.02 -2.97
CA ILE A 104 2.82 -1.87 -3.41
C ILE A 104 1.47 -1.17 -3.17
N LEU A 105 1.25 -0.64 -1.97
CA LEU A 105 0.01 0.06 -1.62
C LEU A 105 -0.21 1.28 -2.52
N TYR A 106 0.83 2.06 -2.80
CA TYR A 106 0.76 3.19 -3.70
C TYR A 106 0.48 2.76 -5.15
N ARG A 107 1.18 1.73 -5.64
CA ARG A 107 1.03 1.19 -7.00
C ARG A 107 -0.37 0.66 -7.25
N TYR A 108 -1.01 0.05 -6.25
CA TYR A 108 -2.32 -0.57 -6.34
C TYR A 108 -3.44 0.22 -5.65
N ARG A 109 -3.20 1.48 -5.24
CA ARG A 109 -4.17 2.28 -4.45
C ARG A 109 -5.56 2.37 -5.07
N TRP A 110 -5.65 2.51 -6.39
CA TRP A 110 -6.94 2.59 -7.09
C TRP A 110 -7.69 1.26 -7.08
N LYS A 111 -6.96 0.16 -7.32
CA LYS A 111 -7.51 -1.20 -7.25
C LYS A 111 -7.97 -1.53 -5.83
N LEU A 112 -7.17 -1.19 -4.81
CA LEU A 112 -7.52 -1.40 -3.41
C LEU A 112 -8.76 -0.59 -3.01
N ARG A 113 -8.86 0.68 -3.41
CA ARG A 113 -10.07 1.50 -3.18
C ARG A 113 -11.30 0.89 -3.84
N TYR A 114 -11.19 0.49 -5.11
CA TYR A 114 -12.28 -0.17 -5.84
C TYR A 114 -12.75 -1.44 -5.13
N ILE A 115 -11.82 -2.35 -4.78
CA ILE A 115 -12.13 -3.59 -4.05
C ILE A 115 -12.76 -3.26 -2.69
N TYR A 116 -12.20 -2.32 -1.94
CA TYR A 116 -12.74 -1.92 -0.63
C TYR A 116 -14.20 -1.46 -0.71
N HIS A 117 -14.51 -0.52 -1.61
CA HIS A 117 -15.87 -0.01 -1.76
C HIS A 117 -16.83 -1.08 -2.30
N MET A 118 -16.37 -1.93 -3.22
CA MET A 118 -17.16 -3.04 -3.74
C MET A 118 -17.48 -4.09 -2.67
N THR A 119 -16.48 -4.53 -1.90
CA THR A 119 -16.67 -5.50 -0.82
C THR A 119 -17.57 -4.94 0.27
N ARG A 120 -17.40 -3.67 0.65
CA ARG A 120 -18.28 -3.00 1.63
C ARG A 120 -19.75 -3.01 1.18
N ARG A 121 -20.01 -2.81 -0.11
CA ARG A 121 -21.37 -2.91 -0.69
C ARG A 121 -21.90 -4.34 -0.59
N SER A 122 -21.11 -5.34 -0.95
CA SER A 122 -21.51 -6.76 -0.84
C SER A 122 -21.84 -7.15 0.59
N LEU A 123 -21.05 -6.69 1.56
CA LEU A 123 -21.28 -6.95 2.99
C LEU A 123 -22.54 -6.28 3.54
N ARG A 124 -22.99 -5.17 2.94
CA ARG A 124 -24.24 -4.47 3.29
C ARG A 124 -25.50 -5.14 2.72
N GLY A 125 -25.39 -6.35 2.17
CA GLY A 125 -26.55 -7.13 1.71
C GLY A 125 -27.07 -6.73 0.33
N TYR A 126 -26.33 -5.94 -0.45
CA TYR A 126 -26.57 -5.81 -1.89
C TYR A 126 -26.08 -7.08 -2.60
N PHE A 127 -26.78 -8.20 -2.39
CA PHE A 127 -26.51 -9.45 -3.07
C PHE A 127 -26.86 -9.32 -4.56
N LEU A 128 -25.92 -9.72 -5.42
CA LEU A 128 -26.22 -10.04 -6.82
C LEU A 128 -27.07 -11.31 -6.82
N LEU A 129 -28.26 -11.26 -7.40
CA LEU A 129 -29.10 -12.44 -7.55
C LEU A 129 -28.38 -13.39 -8.51
N GLN A 130 -28.12 -14.62 -8.06
CA GLN A 130 -27.52 -15.66 -8.87
C GLN A 130 -28.64 -16.54 -9.46
N ASN A 131 -28.63 -16.76 -10.77
CA ASN A 131 -29.54 -17.71 -11.42
C ASN A 131 -29.22 -19.15 -11.01
N GLN A 132 -30.18 -20.06 -11.23
CA GLN A 132 -30.01 -21.51 -11.04
C GLN A 132 -28.85 -22.10 -11.86
N ASP A 133 -28.46 -21.44 -12.95
CA ASP A 133 -27.36 -21.85 -13.84
C ASP A 133 -25.99 -21.28 -13.41
N GLY A 134 -25.92 -20.57 -12.28
CA GLY A 134 -24.71 -19.92 -11.78
C GLY A 134 -24.36 -18.59 -12.44
N SER A 135 -25.14 -18.15 -13.45
CA SER A 135 -24.99 -16.84 -14.09
C SER A 135 -25.48 -15.70 -13.19
N GLU A 136 -24.71 -14.61 -13.10
CA GLU A 136 -25.08 -13.43 -12.31
C GLU A 136 -26.24 -12.69 -12.99
N ILE A 137 -27.42 -12.59 -12.37
CA ILE A 137 -28.47 -11.67 -12.81
C ILE A 137 -28.04 -10.27 -12.36
N LYS A 138 -27.32 -9.55 -13.22
CA LYS A 138 -27.06 -8.14 -12.99
C LYS A 138 -28.28 -7.33 -13.45
N CYS A 139 -29.21 -7.09 -12.53
CA CYS A 139 -30.25 -6.07 -12.73
C CYS A 139 -29.60 -4.69 -12.66
N PHE A 140 -29.34 -4.09 -13.82
CA PHE A 140 -28.90 -2.70 -13.88
C PHE A 140 -30.07 -1.76 -13.64
N GLU A 141 -29.87 -0.80 -12.74
CA GLU A 141 -30.85 0.25 -12.49
C GLU A 141 -30.83 1.29 -13.62
N PHE A 142 -29.65 1.49 -14.22
CA PHE A 142 -29.41 2.46 -15.27
C PHE A 142 -28.81 1.81 -16.52
N ASP A 143 -29.09 2.41 -17.67
CA ASP A 143 -28.53 1.99 -18.95
C ASP A 143 -27.12 2.56 -19.12
N ALA A 144 -26.90 3.80 -18.69
CA ALA A 144 -25.58 4.40 -18.67
C ALA A 144 -25.38 5.33 -17.47
N PHE A 145 -24.18 5.28 -16.89
CA PHE A 145 -23.64 6.33 -16.03
C PHE A 145 -22.85 7.31 -16.90
N VAL A 146 -23.16 8.60 -16.82
CA VAL A 146 -22.49 9.63 -17.62
C VAL A 146 -21.55 10.44 -16.72
N SER A 147 -20.27 10.39 -17.06
CA SER A 147 -19.17 11.10 -16.41
C SER A 147 -18.71 12.24 -17.31
N TYR A 148 -18.79 13.47 -16.81
CA TYR A 148 -18.46 14.70 -17.52
C TYR A 148 -17.90 15.73 -16.53
N ALA A 149 -17.11 16.70 -17.01
CA ALA A 149 -16.64 17.81 -16.17
C ALA A 149 -17.75 18.83 -15.94
N GLU A 150 -17.79 19.48 -14.79
CA GLU A 150 -18.87 20.44 -14.49
C GLU A 150 -18.88 21.63 -15.45
N GLU A 151 -17.71 22.03 -15.94
CA GLU A 151 -17.54 23.06 -16.96
C GLU A 151 -18.20 22.67 -18.30
N ASP A 152 -18.32 21.37 -18.58
CA ASP A 152 -18.91 20.85 -19.81
C ASP A 152 -20.39 20.45 -19.64
N THR A 153 -21.08 20.92 -18.57
CA THR A 153 -22.48 20.55 -18.26
C THR A 153 -23.42 20.72 -19.45
N HIS A 154 -23.29 21.80 -20.21
CA HIS A 154 -24.15 22.05 -21.38
C HIS A 154 -24.11 20.90 -22.41
N PHE A 155 -22.93 20.33 -22.65
CA PHE A 155 -22.79 19.20 -23.57
C PHE A 155 -23.03 17.87 -22.85
N GLY A 156 -22.28 17.61 -21.78
CA GLY A 156 -22.22 16.31 -21.09
C GLY A 156 -23.51 15.94 -20.36
N HIS A 157 -24.33 16.91 -19.99
CA HIS A 157 -25.65 16.70 -19.40
C HIS A 157 -26.76 17.11 -20.37
N ASP A 158 -26.93 18.40 -20.68
CA ASP A 158 -28.17 18.88 -21.32
C ASP A 158 -28.32 18.35 -22.75
N THR A 159 -27.29 18.54 -23.57
CA THR A 159 -27.29 18.11 -24.98
C THR A 159 -27.32 16.58 -25.08
N LEU A 160 -26.43 15.89 -24.37
CA LEU A 160 -26.31 14.44 -24.44
C LEU A 160 -27.58 13.75 -23.91
N LYS A 161 -28.14 14.19 -22.78
CA LYS A 161 -29.40 13.67 -22.23
C LYS A 161 -30.55 13.88 -23.21
N SER A 162 -30.69 15.09 -23.76
CA SER A 162 -31.76 15.40 -24.72
C SER A 162 -31.68 14.53 -25.97
N LYS A 163 -30.49 14.42 -26.58
CA LYS A 163 -30.29 13.64 -27.81
C LYS A 163 -30.46 12.15 -27.59
N VAL A 164 -29.92 11.58 -26.50
CA VAL A 164 -30.11 10.17 -26.16
C VAL A 164 -31.59 9.87 -25.92
N LEU A 165 -32.31 10.68 -25.13
CA LEU A 165 -33.72 10.46 -24.86
C LEU A 165 -34.63 10.67 -26.09
N SER A 166 -34.22 11.51 -27.04
CA SER A 166 -34.99 11.68 -28.28
C SER A 166 -35.02 10.41 -29.15
N LYS A 167 -33.95 9.61 -29.10
CA LYS A 167 -33.79 8.37 -29.89
C LYS A 167 -34.05 7.11 -29.09
N TYR A 168 -33.81 7.15 -27.78
CA TYR A 168 -34.08 6.08 -26.82
C TYR A 168 -34.88 6.64 -25.62
N PRO A 169 -36.20 6.84 -25.77
CA PRO A 169 -37.01 7.54 -24.76
C PRO A 169 -37.12 6.84 -23.40
N SER A 170 -36.94 5.52 -23.36
CA SER A 170 -36.95 4.73 -22.13
C SER A 170 -35.57 4.64 -21.46
N ALA A 171 -34.56 5.35 -21.97
CA ALA A 171 -33.21 5.33 -21.42
C ALA A 171 -33.16 5.85 -19.97
N LYS A 172 -32.54 5.09 -19.07
CA LYS A 172 -32.24 5.49 -17.69
C LYS A 172 -30.78 5.91 -17.59
N LEU A 173 -30.54 7.23 -17.57
CA LEU A 173 -29.21 7.80 -17.44
C LEU A 173 -28.92 8.20 -15.99
N CYS A 174 -27.81 7.75 -15.45
CA CYS A 174 -27.31 8.14 -14.13
C CYS A 174 -26.34 9.30 -14.27
N TYR A 175 -26.63 10.38 -13.54
CA TYR A 175 -25.80 11.57 -13.42
C TYR A 175 -25.46 11.85 -11.96
N HIS A 176 -24.20 12.21 -11.71
CA HIS A 176 -23.69 12.43 -10.34
C HIS A 176 -24.48 13.50 -9.56
N LYS A 177 -24.88 14.61 -10.21
CA LYS A 177 -25.65 15.69 -9.57
C LYS A 177 -27.09 15.30 -9.21
N GLU A 178 -27.66 14.32 -9.90
CA GLU A 178 -29.07 13.94 -9.76
C GLU A 178 -29.26 12.72 -8.86
N HIS A 179 -28.34 11.75 -8.91
CA HIS A 179 -28.57 10.41 -8.36
C HIS A 179 -27.67 10.05 -7.17
N PHE A 180 -26.71 10.91 -6.80
CA PHE A 180 -25.85 10.63 -5.65
C PHE A 180 -26.62 10.86 -4.34
N LEU A 181 -26.80 9.79 -3.57
CA LEU A 181 -27.51 9.84 -2.30
C LEU A 181 -26.70 10.61 -1.25
N PRO A 182 -27.31 11.58 -0.54
CA PRO A 182 -26.68 12.25 0.58
C PRO A 182 -26.38 11.25 1.71
N GLY A 183 -25.27 11.46 2.42
CA GLY A 183 -24.83 10.58 3.52
C GLY A 183 -23.92 9.40 3.10
N ARG A 184 -23.65 9.21 1.80
CA ARG A 184 -22.59 8.32 1.30
C ARG A 184 -21.35 9.11 0.90
N SER A 185 -20.17 8.52 1.05
CA SER A 185 -18.94 9.14 0.55
C SER A 185 -18.94 9.16 -0.98
N ILE A 186 -18.48 10.25 -1.61
CA ILE A 186 -18.41 10.40 -3.07
C ILE A 186 -17.75 9.19 -3.77
N PRO A 187 -16.59 8.64 -3.28
CA PRO A 187 -15.99 7.46 -3.88
C PRO A 187 -16.91 6.22 -3.91
N GLU A 188 -17.71 6.03 -2.86
CA GLU A 188 -18.67 4.92 -2.74
C GLU A 188 -19.85 5.14 -3.71
N SER A 189 -20.34 6.38 -3.84
CA SER A 189 -21.40 6.73 -4.79
C SER A 189 -20.97 6.53 -6.24
N ILE A 190 -19.73 6.87 -6.58
CA ILE A 190 -19.16 6.66 -7.92
C ILE A 190 -19.08 5.16 -8.25
N VAL A 191 -18.48 4.35 -7.36
CA VAL A 191 -18.43 2.90 -7.55
C VAL A 191 -19.83 2.31 -7.66
N ASN A 192 -20.80 2.85 -6.91
CA ASN A 192 -22.18 2.41 -7.00
C ASN A 192 -22.80 2.75 -8.36
N ALA A 193 -22.63 3.97 -8.86
CA ALA A 193 -23.16 4.42 -10.15
C ALA A 193 -22.59 3.60 -11.32
N VAL A 194 -21.27 3.36 -11.32
CA VAL A 194 -20.61 2.49 -12.30
C VAL A 194 -21.18 1.07 -12.25
N ASN A 195 -21.32 0.49 -11.06
CA ASN A 195 -21.78 -0.90 -10.91
C ASN A 195 -23.27 -1.10 -11.20
N CYS A 196 -24.09 -0.09 -10.93
CA CYS A 196 -25.55 -0.13 -11.19
C CYS A 196 -25.92 0.27 -12.62
N SER A 197 -24.95 0.68 -13.43
CA SER A 197 -25.15 1.04 -14.84
C SER A 197 -24.63 -0.06 -15.77
N ARG A 198 -25.31 -0.28 -16.91
CA ARG A 198 -24.80 -1.21 -17.94
C ARG A 198 -23.50 -0.71 -18.55
N LYS A 199 -23.50 0.56 -18.96
CA LYS A 199 -22.35 1.24 -19.55
C LYS A 199 -21.94 2.44 -18.69
N THR A 200 -20.68 2.85 -18.79
CA THR A 200 -20.22 4.16 -18.35
C THR A 200 -19.79 4.96 -19.58
N VAL A 201 -20.31 6.17 -19.75
CA VAL A 201 -20.00 7.09 -20.83
C VAL A 201 -19.16 8.23 -20.25
N CYS A 202 -17.90 8.35 -20.68
CA CYS A 202 -17.02 9.44 -20.26
C CYS A 202 -16.89 10.49 -21.37
N VAL A 203 -17.29 11.72 -21.09
CA VAL A 203 -17.09 12.87 -21.98
C VAL A 203 -15.71 13.45 -21.69
N LEU A 204 -14.72 13.00 -22.45
CA LEU A 204 -13.31 13.35 -22.27
C LEU A 204 -12.99 14.70 -22.92
N SER A 205 -12.76 15.71 -22.09
CA SER A 205 -12.33 17.06 -22.45
C SER A 205 -11.07 17.47 -21.68
N GLU A 206 -10.53 18.66 -21.90
CA GLU A 206 -9.46 19.21 -21.05
C GLU A 206 -9.92 19.42 -19.60
N HIS A 207 -11.15 19.88 -19.39
CA HIS A 207 -11.75 20.04 -18.06
C HIS A 207 -11.91 18.68 -17.35
N PHE A 208 -12.27 17.64 -18.09
CA PHE A 208 -12.35 16.28 -17.56
C PHE A 208 -11.00 15.81 -17.01
N LEU A 209 -9.92 16.12 -17.73
CA LEU A 209 -8.58 15.75 -17.33
C LEU A 209 -8.06 16.54 -16.12
N ALA A 210 -8.55 17.76 -15.94
CA ALA A 210 -8.25 18.59 -14.77
C ALA A 210 -9.05 18.17 -13.52
N SER A 211 -10.21 17.53 -13.68
CA SER A 211 -11.07 17.11 -12.58
C SER A 211 -10.64 15.79 -11.95
N GLU A 212 -10.26 15.81 -10.66
CA GLU A 212 -9.90 14.60 -9.90
C GLU A 212 -11.06 13.58 -9.87
N TRP A 213 -12.30 14.06 -9.77
CA TRP A 213 -13.48 13.20 -9.71
C TRP A 213 -13.76 12.53 -11.05
N CYS A 214 -13.66 13.24 -12.17
CA CYS A 214 -13.83 12.66 -13.50
C CYS A 214 -12.77 11.59 -13.79
N ILE A 215 -11.51 11.88 -13.44
CA ILE A 215 -10.42 10.90 -13.52
C ILE A 215 -10.71 9.68 -12.63
N TYR A 216 -11.26 9.89 -11.42
CA TYR A 216 -11.64 8.80 -10.54
C TYR A 216 -12.76 7.93 -11.12
N GLU A 217 -13.82 8.54 -11.65
CA GLU A 217 -14.94 7.88 -12.32
C GLU A 217 -14.46 7.00 -13.48
N PHE A 218 -13.63 7.56 -14.36
CA PHE A 218 -12.99 6.81 -15.45
C PHE A 218 -12.20 5.61 -14.94
N LYS A 219 -11.39 5.79 -13.88
CA LYS A 219 -10.59 4.70 -13.30
C LYS A 219 -11.47 3.60 -12.71
N MET A 220 -12.53 3.96 -12.01
CA MET A 220 -13.47 2.97 -11.45
C MET A 220 -14.18 2.19 -12.56
N ALA A 221 -14.62 2.89 -13.61
CA ALA A 221 -15.26 2.26 -14.77
C ALA A 221 -14.33 1.32 -15.53
N ASN A 222 -13.06 1.72 -15.74
CA ASN A 222 -12.08 0.87 -16.40
C ASN A 222 -11.72 -0.36 -15.54
N LEU A 223 -11.66 -0.22 -14.21
CA LEU A 223 -11.45 -1.35 -13.30
C LEU A 223 -12.64 -2.32 -13.30
N GLU A 224 -13.89 -1.81 -13.28
CA GLU A 224 -15.10 -2.62 -13.42
C GLU A 224 -15.08 -3.41 -14.74
N LYS A 225 -14.73 -2.75 -15.85
CA LYS A 225 -14.59 -3.37 -17.17
C LYS A 225 -13.62 -4.57 -17.13
N ILE A 226 -12.41 -4.35 -16.62
CA ILE A 226 -11.34 -5.36 -16.61
C ILE A 226 -11.67 -6.51 -15.65
N TYR A 227 -12.14 -6.22 -14.43
CA TYR A 227 -12.23 -7.23 -13.37
C TYR A 227 -13.59 -7.91 -13.26
N LYS A 228 -14.68 -7.24 -13.66
CA LYS A 228 -16.04 -7.76 -13.52
C LYS A 228 -16.76 -8.03 -14.82
N ARG A 229 -16.35 -7.38 -15.90
CA ARG A 229 -16.96 -7.51 -17.23
C ARG A 229 -16.09 -8.26 -18.21
N CYS A 230 -14.96 -8.83 -17.78
CA CYS A 230 -14.06 -9.59 -18.63
C CYS A 230 -13.70 -8.86 -19.95
N ASP A 231 -13.51 -7.54 -19.87
CA ASP A 231 -13.22 -6.65 -21.00
C ASP A 231 -14.35 -6.49 -22.04
N GLN A 232 -15.60 -6.81 -21.68
CA GLN A 232 -16.78 -6.41 -22.46
C GLN A 232 -16.87 -4.88 -22.60
N ASN A 233 -17.56 -4.40 -23.65
CA ASN A 233 -17.72 -2.98 -23.98
C ASN A 233 -18.59 -2.21 -22.96
N SER A 234 -18.17 -2.11 -21.70
CA SER A 234 -18.91 -1.42 -20.63
C SER A 234 -18.46 0.02 -20.38
N LEU A 235 -17.43 0.50 -21.08
CA LEU A 235 -16.90 1.85 -21.00
C LEU A 235 -16.83 2.45 -22.41
N LEU A 236 -17.53 3.56 -22.62
CA LEU A 236 -17.54 4.34 -23.85
C LEU A 236 -16.89 5.70 -23.56
N VAL A 237 -15.90 6.10 -24.37
CA VAL A 237 -15.27 7.42 -24.24
C VAL A 237 -15.63 8.30 -25.44
N LEU A 238 -16.17 9.47 -25.16
CA LEU A 238 -16.50 10.50 -26.14
C LEU A 238 -15.47 11.62 -26.02
N LYS A 239 -14.64 11.83 -27.05
CA LYS A 239 -13.66 12.91 -27.07
C LYS A 239 -14.35 14.22 -27.42
N PHE A 240 -14.39 15.14 -26.46
CA PHE A 240 -15.01 16.46 -26.56
C PHE A 240 -13.94 17.55 -26.67
N GLY A 241 -13.97 18.30 -27.77
CA GLY A 241 -13.00 19.35 -28.06
C GLY A 241 -11.61 18.82 -28.44
N ASN A 242 -10.63 19.72 -28.41
CA ASN A 242 -9.27 19.42 -28.84
C ASN A 242 -8.40 18.96 -27.66
N VAL A 243 -8.57 17.70 -27.27
CA VAL A 243 -7.73 17.09 -26.21
C VAL A 243 -6.40 16.66 -26.78
N ASN A 244 -5.30 17.18 -26.22
CA ASN A 244 -3.95 16.71 -26.55
C ASN A 244 -3.72 15.30 -25.97
N LEU A 245 -3.69 14.30 -26.85
CA LEU A 245 -3.55 12.90 -26.49
C LEU A 245 -2.15 12.56 -25.94
N ASP A 246 -1.13 13.35 -26.30
CA ASP A 246 0.26 13.08 -25.92
C ASP A 246 0.57 13.51 -24.47
N SER A 247 -0.23 14.43 -23.93
CA SER A 247 -0.10 14.90 -22.53
C SER A 247 -0.96 14.10 -21.54
N LEU A 248 -1.59 13.02 -21.98
CA LEU A 248 -2.53 12.27 -21.13
C LEU A 248 -1.83 11.45 -20.05
N PRO A 249 -2.47 11.28 -18.87
CA PRO A 249 -2.05 10.28 -17.90
C PRO A 249 -1.94 8.90 -18.55
N ALA A 250 -0.89 8.14 -18.24
CA ALA A 250 -0.58 6.86 -18.88
C ALA A 250 -1.77 5.89 -18.91
N ASP A 251 -2.54 5.81 -17.81
CA ASP A 251 -3.71 4.94 -17.70
C ASP A 251 -4.80 5.26 -18.76
N ILE A 252 -5.04 6.55 -19.03
CA ILE A 252 -6.02 7.01 -20.02
C ILE A 252 -5.46 6.85 -21.43
N MET A 253 -4.19 7.21 -21.62
CA MET A 253 -3.51 7.05 -22.90
C MET A 253 -3.53 5.59 -23.37
N ILE A 254 -3.26 4.62 -22.47
CA ILE A 254 -3.31 3.19 -22.80
C ILE A 254 -4.70 2.78 -23.27
N TYR A 255 -5.75 3.25 -22.59
CA TYR A 255 -7.14 2.99 -22.99
C TYR A 255 -7.50 3.63 -24.35
N LEU A 256 -7.07 4.87 -24.61
CA LEU A 256 -7.38 5.53 -25.88
C LEU A 256 -6.60 4.92 -27.05
N LYS A 257 -5.36 4.47 -26.82
CA LYS A 257 -4.53 3.79 -27.83
C LYS A 257 -5.11 2.45 -28.27
N SER A 258 -5.92 1.78 -27.45
CA SER A 258 -6.68 0.59 -27.86
C SER A 258 -7.89 0.91 -28.76
N ARG A 259 -8.02 2.16 -29.24
CA ARG A 259 -9.00 2.65 -30.24
C ARG A 259 -10.48 2.57 -29.84
N SER A 260 -10.78 2.63 -28.55
CA SER A 260 -12.15 2.54 -28.02
C SER A 260 -12.75 3.91 -27.64
N TYR A 261 -12.54 4.93 -28.47
CA TYR A 261 -13.15 6.25 -28.26
C TYR A 261 -13.82 6.78 -29.53
N MET A 262 -14.86 7.58 -29.33
CA MET A 262 -15.61 8.22 -30.40
C MET A 262 -15.30 9.73 -30.39
N GLU A 263 -14.92 10.29 -31.53
CA GLU A 263 -14.70 11.73 -31.66
C GLU A 263 -16.03 12.43 -31.95
N ILE A 264 -16.32 13.48 -31.17
CA ILE A 264 -17.53 14.29 -31.38
C ILE A 264 -17.31 15.17 -32.62
N PRO A 265 -18.21 15.14 -33.62
CA PRO A 265 -18.07 15.95 -34.82
C PRO A 265 -18.15 17.45 -34.52
N TYR A 266 -17.36 18.25 -35.26
CA TYR A 266 -17.31 19.72 -35.11
C TYR A 266 -18.65 20.43 -35.39
N LYS A 267 -19.52 19.84 -36.22
CA LYS A 267 -20.89 20.32 -36.46
C LYS A 267 -21.88 19.30 -35.92
N ILE A 268 -22.55 19.66 -34.83
CA ILE A 268 -23.54 18.81 -34.15
C ILE A 268 -24.85 18.73 -34.96
N ASP A 269 -25.13 19.64 -35.88
CA ASP A 269 -26.40 19.66 -36.64
C ASP A 269 -26.47 18.65 -37.80
N ASP A 270 -25.35 18.06 -38.25
CA ASP A 270 -25.31 17.10 -39.37
C ASP A 270 -25.05 15.65 -38.88
N SER A 271 -25.46 15.35 -37.63
CA SER A 271 -24.88 14.27 -36.81
C SER A 271 -25.86 13.18 -36.37
N ASP A 272 -26.97 12.97 -37.08
CA ASP A 272 -27.96 11.95 -36.69
C ASP A 272 -27.33 10.55 -36.49
N GLY A 273 -26.43 10.16 -37.41
CA GLY A 273 -25.71 8.89 -37.32
C GLY A 273 -24.72 8.81 -36.14
N PHE A 274 -24.18 9.94 -35.66
CA PHE A 274 -23.30 9.94 -34.48
C PHE A 274 -24.09 9.61 -33.21
N TRP A 275 -25.27 10.22 -33.05
CA TRP A 275 -26.15 9.94 -31.91
C TRP A 275 -26.70 8.52 -31.97
N ASP A 276 -26.97 8.00 -33.17
CA ASP A 276 -27.35 6.59 -33.35
C ASP A 276 -26.24 5.65 -32.86
N LEU A 277 -24.96 5.96 -33.14
CA LEU A 277 -23.82 5.18 -32.64
C LEU A 277 -23.73 5.19 -31.10
N ILE A 278 -23.94 6.35 -30.46
CA ILE A 278 -23.95 6.43 -28.99
C ILE A 278 -25.09 5.60 -28.42
N VAL A 279 -26.30 5.74 -28.95
CA VAL A 279 -27.48 5.02 -28.47
C VAL A 279 -27.31 3.51 -28.68
N ASN A 280 -26.82 3.09 -29.85
CA ASN A 280 -26.49 1.69 -30.11
C ASN A 280 -25.43 1.16 -29.14
N ALA A 281 -24.37 1.93 -28.86
CA ALA A 281 -23.36 1.53 -27.89
C ALA A 281 -23.90 1.44 -26.45
N ILE A 282 -24.93 2.22 -26.09
CA ILE A 282 -25.61 2.13 -24.78
C ILE A 282 -26.55 0.91 -24.73
N MET A 283 -27.20 0.58 -25.85
CA MET A 283 -28.13 -0.55 -25.96
C MET A 283 -27.42 -1.91 -26.10
N ASP A 284 -26.22 -1.94 -26.67
CA ASP A 284 -25.43 -3.15 -26.91
C ASP A 284 -25.18 -3.94 -25.61
N GLU A 285 -25.41 -5.26 -25.62
CA GLU A 285 -25.32 -6.13 -24.43
C GLU A 285 -23.87 -6.34 -23.96
#